data_AF-A0A6L7XCF6-F1
#
_entry.id   AF-A0A6L7XCF6-F1
#
_cell.length_a   1.000
_cell.length_b   1.000
_cell.length_c   1.000
_cell.angle_alpha   90.00
_cell.angle_beta   90.00
_cell.angle_gamma   90.00
#
_symmetry.space_group_name_H-M   'P 1'
#
loop_
_entity.id
_entity.type
_entity.pdbx_description
1 polymer ?
#
loop_
_entity_poly.entity_id
_entity_poly.type
_entity_poly.pdbx_seq_one_letter_code
_entity_poly.pdbx_strand_id
1 'polypeptide(L)'
;MFDTLTSRFETVFSRLRGRGRLSAEDVDAALREIRVALLEADVNLDVVTGLTERIRQRAVGEELSGALNPAQQVVKIVLSELTASLGGERLTVTYASKPPTVVLLAGLQGSGKTTNAAKLAQWFLRQGRSPLLVGADLQRPAAVEQLRTLGERAGVPV
;
A
#
# COMPACT_ATOMS: atom_id res chain seq x y z
N MET A 1 -4.21 -2.49 -12.47
CA MET A 1 -4.65 -1.47 -11.48
C MET A 1 -3.54 -0.47 -11.24
N PHE A 2 -2.41 -0.86 -10.62
CA PHE A 2 -1.30 0.07 -10.38
C PHE A 2 -0.67 0.65 -11.65
N ASP A 3 -0.59 -0.11 -12.75
CA ASP A 3 -0.02 0.40 -14.01
C ASP A 3 -0.83 1.58 -14.60
N THR A 4 -2.16 1.52 -14.49
CA THR A 4 -3.07 2.60 -14.92
C THR A 4 -2.94 3.84 -14.03
N LEU A 5 -2.76 3.62 -12.72
CA LEU A 5 -2.53 4.71 -11.77
C LEU A 5 -1.18 5.40 -12.05
N THR A 6 -0.12 4.61 -12.24
CA THR A 6 1.22 5.10 -12.57
C THR A 6 1.21 5.94 -13.85
N SER A 7 0.59 5.45 -14.93
CA SER A 7 0.55 6.18 -16.20
C SER A 7 -0.23 7.51 -16.11
N ARG A 8 -1.31 7.55 -15.32
CA ARG A 8 -2.05 8.81 -15.05
C ARG A 8 -1.18 9.79 -14.26
N PHE A 9 -0.49 9.35 -13.22
CA PHE A 9 0.41 10.19 -12.43
C PHE A 9 1.57 10.73 -13.28
N GLU A 10 2.19 9.89 -14.12
CA GLU A 10 3.24 10.32 -15.05
C GLU A 10 2.75 11.39 -16.03
N THR A 11 1.51 11.24 -16.54
CA THR A 11 0.88 12.22 -17.43
C THR A 11 0.66 13.56 -16.71
N VAL A 12 0.12 13.55 -15.50
CA VAL A 12 -0.08 14.76 -14.68
C VAL A 12 1.26 15.45 -14.39
N PHE A 13 2.28 14.69 -13.98
CA PHE A 13 3.59 15.24 -13.64
C PHE A 13 4.40 15.71 -14.85
N SER A 14 4.20 15.13 -16.04
CA SER A 14 4.85 15.62 -17.27
C SER A 14 4.30 16.99 -17.68
N ARG A 15 2.99 17.20 -17.57
CA ARG A 15 2.35 18.51 -17.81
C ARG A 15 2.85 19.58 -16.85
N LEU A 16 2.97 19.26 -15.56
CA LEU A 16 3.51 20.19 -14.55
C LEU A 16 4.97 20.54 -14.82
N ARG A 17 5.80 19.57 -15.22
CA ARG A 17 7.22 19.79 -15.55
C ARG A 17 7.43 20.72 -16.76
N GLY A 18 6.49 20.73 -17.70
CA GLY A 18 6.56 21.61 -18.89
C GLY A 18 6.32 23.09 -18.59
N ARG A 19 5.88 23.46 -17.38
CA ARG A 19 5.59 24.84 -16.98
C ARG A 19 6.67 25.38 -16.05
N GLY A 20 7.28 26.50 -16.42
CA GLY A 20 8.39 27.11 -15.66
C GLY A 20 8.00 27.75 -14.32
N ARG A 21 6.75 28.20 -14.18
CA ARG A 21 6.11 28.59 -12.91
C ARG A 21 4.75 27.92 -12.84
N LEU A 22 4.39 27.44 -11.65
CA LEU A 22 3.08 26.87 -11.39
C LEU A 22 2.19 27.92 -10.73
N SER A 23 0.99 28.10 -11.27
CA SER A 23 -0.08 28.85 -10.64
C SER A 23 -0.90 27.94 -9.70
N ALA A 24 -1.70 28.55 -8.82
CA ALA A 24 -2.65 27.81 -8.00
C ALA A 24 -3.66 27.01 -8.86
N GLU A 25 -4.04 27.55 -10.03
CA GLU A 25 -4.93 26.88 -10.97
C GLU A 25 -4.31 25.61 -11.57
N ASP A 26 -3.00 25.62 -11.84
CA ASP A 26 -2.27 24.45 -12.35
C ASP A 26 -2.26 23.31 -11.33
N VAL A 27 -2.02 23.65 -10.07
CA VAL A 27 -2.02 22.70 -8.95
C VAL A 27 -3.42 22.11 -8.79
N ASP A 28 -4.45 22.95 -8.84
CA ASP A 28 -5.84 22.52 -8.72
C ASP A 28 -6.28 21.58 -9.84
N ALA A 29 -5.87 21.86 -11.08
CA ALA A 29 -6.14 20.98 -12.22
C ALA A 29 -5.46 19.61 -12.02
N ALA A 30 -4.20 19.59 -11.61
CA ALA A 30 -3.47 18.35 -11.33
C ALA A 30 -4.11 17.53 -10.20
N LEU A 31 -4.54 18.19 -9.13
CA LEU A 31 -5.21 17.53 -8.00
C LEU A 31 -6.56 16.92 -8.38
N ARG A 32 -7.31 17.55 -9.29
CA ARG A 32 -8.56 16.97 -9.84
C ARG A 32 -8.28 15.68 -10.62
N GLU A 33 -7.25 15.67 -11.47
CA GLU A 33 -6.87 14.47 -12.22
C GLU A 33 -6.41 13.34 -11.28
N ILE A 34 -5.60 13.65 -10.27
CA ILE A 34 -5.16 12.70 -9.24
C ILE A 34 -6.36 12.14 -8.46
N ARG A 35 -7.33 12.99 -8.09
CA ARG A 35 -8.55 12.57 -7.41
C ARG A 35 -9.33 11.53 -8.21
N VAL A 36 -9.56 11.79 -9.50
CA VAL A 36 -10.26 10.86 -10.38
C VAL A 36 -9.49 9.54 -10.48
N ALA A 37 -8.17 9.61 -10.68
CA ALA A 37 -7.33 8.42 -10.79
C ALA A 37 -7.37 7.55 -9.52
N LEU A 38 -7.39 8.16 -8.33
CA LEU A 38 -7.48 7.44 -7.06
C LEU A 38 -8.87 6.81 -6.85
N LEU A 39 -9.95 7.52 -7.22
CA LEU A 39 -11.31 6.98 -7.12
C LEU A 39 -11.55 5.81 -8.10
N GLU A 40 -11.02 5.90 -9.31
CA GLU A 40 -11.03 4.78 -10.28
C GLU A 40 -10.20 3.57 -9.80
N ALA A 41 -9.25 3.81 -8.89
CA ALA A 41 -8.45 2.78 -8.24
C ALA A 41 -9.07 2.33 -6.91
N ASP A 42 -10.40 2.41 -6.76
CA ASP A 42 -11.15 1.95 -5.59
C ASP A 42 -10.69 2.53 -4.24
N VAL A 43 -10.04 3.70 -4.24
CA VAL A 43 -9.67 4.40 -3.01
C VAL A 43 -10.90 5.10 -2.44
N ASN A 44 -11.12 4.96 -1.13
CA ASN A 44 -12.25 5.56 -0.44
C ASN A 44 -12.30 7.10 -0.60
N LEU A 45 -13.49 7.65 -0.84
CA LEU A 45 -13.73 9.07 -1.09
C LEU A 45 -13.21 10.00 0.01
N ASP A 46 -13.35 9.61 1.28
CA ASP A 46 -12.91 10.42 2.42
C ASP A 46 -11.39 10.49 2.46
N VAL A 47 -10.73 9.37 2.18
CA VAL A 47 -9.26 9.28 2.08
C VAL A 47 -8.77 10.16 0.93
N VAL A 48 -9.38 10.07 -0.25
CA VAL A 48 -8.99 10.87 -1.42
C VAL A 48 -9.21 12.36 -1.14
N THR A 49 -10.36 12.73 -0.57
CA THR A 49 -10.69 14.12 -0.25
C THR A 49 -9.68 14.69 0.74
N GLY A 50 -9.42 13.99 1.85
CA GLY A 50 -8.44 14.42 2.84
C GLY A 50 -7.02 14.51 2.29
N LEU A 51 -6.61 13.55 1.46
CA LEU A 51 -5.30 13.55 0.81
C LEU A 51 -5.12 14.77 -0.10
N THR A 52 -6.09 15.02 -0.99
CA THR A 52 -6.00 16.13 -1.96
C THR A 52 -6.00 17.50 -1.28
N GLU A 53 -6.73 17.65 -0.17
CA GLU A 53 -6.76 18.90 0.60
C GLU A 53 -5.42 19.18 1.29
N ARG A 54 -4.79 18.17 1.91
CA ARG A 54 -3.46 18.31 2.49
C ARG A 54 -2.41 18.68 1.44
N ILE A 55 -2.47 18.07 0.25
CA ILE A 55 -1.55 18.39 -0.84
C ILE A 55 -1.77 19.84 -1.32
N ARG A 56 -3.03 20.28 -1.50
CA ARG A 56 -3.38 21.65 -1.88
C ARG A 56 -2.78 22.67 -0.91
N GLN A 57 -3.02 22.49 0.39
CA GLN A 57 -2.54 23.41 1.42
C GLN A 57 -1.02 23.54 1.41
N ARG A 58 -0.30 22.42 1.25
CA ARG A 58 1.18 22.42 1.20
C ARG A 58 1.72 23.00 -0.10
N ALA A 59 1.06 22.75 -1.23
CA ALA A 59 1.49 23.24 -2.53
C ALA A 59 1.26 24.75 -2.72
N VAL A 60 0.27 25.33 -2.03
CA VAL A 60 -0.04 26.78 -2.07
C VAL A 60 0.63 27.54 -0.92
N GLY A 61 0.81 26.91 0.24
CA GLY A 61 1.29 27.56 1.47
C GLY A 61 2.80 27.50 1.73
N GLU A 62 3.53 26.54 1.15
CA GLU A 62 5.00 26.60 1.17
C GLU A 62 5.46 27.56 0.07
N GLU A 63 6.20 28.62 0.42
CA GLU A 63 7.12 29.24 -0.54
C GLU A 63 7.95 28.10 -1.12
N LEU A 64 7.70 27.79 -2.39
CA LEU A 64 8.37 26.70 -3.08
C LEU A 64 9.87 26.92 -2.91
N SER A 65 10.52 26.07 -2.12
CA SER A 65 11.91 26.24 -1.73
C SER A 65 12.72 26.46 -3.00
N GLY A 66 13.39 27.61 -3.11
CA GLY A 66 14.07 28.04 -4.33
C GLY A 66 15.16 27.10 -4.85
N ALA A 67 15.44 26.00 -4.14
CA ALA A 67 16.37 24.96 -4.53
C ALA A 67 15.78 23.93 -5.53
N LEU A 68 14.45 23.80 -5.64
CA LEU A 68 13.81 22.83 -6.54
C LEU A 68 12.90 23.52 -7.56
N ASN A 69 12.79 22.92 -8.75
CA ASN A 69 11.77 23.34 -9.71
C ASN A 69 10.38 23.12 -9.09
N PRO A 70 9.45 24.09 -9.18
CA PRO A 70 8.06 23.98 -8.72
C PRO A 70 7.38 22.63 -8.98
N ALA A 71 7.57 22.06 -10.17
CA ALA A 71 6.99 20.76 -10.53
C ALA A 71 7.53 19.60 -9.68
N GLN A 72 8.83 19.61 -9.40
CA GLN A 72 9.46 18.58 -8.55
C GLN A 72 9.02 18.71 -7.09
N GLN A 73 8.77 19.93 -6.62
CA GLN A 73 8.24 20.13 -5.27
C GLN A 73 6.82 19.59 -5.14
N VAL A 74 5.95 19.79 -6.13
CA VAL A 74 4.61 19.17 -6.12
C VAL A 74 4.70 17.64 -6.08
N VAL A 75 5.57 17.03 -6.90
CA VAL A 75 5.79 15.57 -6.87
C VAL A 75 6.25 15.11 -5.49
N LYS A 76 7.18 15.84 -4.86
CA LYS A 76 7.67 15.54 -3.51
C LYS A 76 6.56 15.62 -2.47
N ILE A 77 5.70 16.64 -2.53
CA ILE A 77 4.56 16.79 -1.62
C ILE A 77 3.60 15.60 -1.80
N VAL A 78 3.22 15.27 -3.03
CA VAL A 78 2.33 14.14 -3.34
C VAL A 78 2.90 12.82 -2.81
N LEU A 79 4.18 12.54 -3.08
CA LEU A 79 4.85 11.34 -2.59
C LEU A 79 4.88 11.28 -1.06
N SER A 80 5.20 12.40 -0.41
CA SER A 80 5.22 12.51 1.05
C SER A 80 3.84 12.19 1.65
N GLU A 81 2.78 12.76 1.09
CA GLU A 81 1.41 12.56 1.59
C GLU A 81 0.89 11.14 1.32
N LEU A 82 1.22 10.55 0.16
CA LEU A 82 0.92 9.14 -0.12
C LEU A 82 1.65 8.21 0.85
N THR A 83 2.93 8.45 1.09
CA THR A 83 3.76 7.64 2.00
C THR A 83 3.20 7.70 3.43
N ALA A 84 2.86 8.90 3.90
CA ALA A 84 2.25 9.08 5.22
C ALA A 84 0.89 8.38 5.32
N SER A 85 0.06 8.48 4.28
CA SER A 85 -1.27 7.86 4.25
C SER A 85 -1.22 6.32 4.24
N LEU A 86 -0.14 5.73 3.70
CA LEU A 86 0.08 4.27 3.67
C LEU A 86 0.76 3.73 4.94
N GLY A 87 1.02 4.57 5.94
CA GLY A 87 1.54 4.16 7.25
C GLY A 87 2.98 4.57 7.53
N GLY A 88 3.73 5.07 6.52
CA GLY A 88 5.05 5.69 6.66
C GLY A 88 6.21 4.78 7.08
N GLU A 89 6.00 3.91 8.06
CA GLU A 89 7.00 3.04 8.66
C GLU A 89 6.74 1.56 8.34
N ARG A 90 7.83 0.79 8.28
CA ARG A 90 7.74 -0.66 8.08
C ARG A 90 7.52 -1.33 9.43
N LEU A 91 6.40 -2.01 9.58
CA LEU A 91 6.18 -2.88 10.73
C LEU A 91 7.09 -4.12 10.62
N THR A 92 7.78 -4.42 11.70
CA THR A 92 8.53 -5.66 11.85
C THR A 92 7.68 -6.68 12.61
N VAL A 93 7.91 -7.97 12.37
CA VAL A 93 7.21 -9.02 13.12
C VAL A 93 7.74 -9.06 14.55
N THR A 94 6.85 -8.85 15.53
CA THR A 94 7.16 -9.02 16.94
C THR A 94 7.10 -10.49 17.32
N TYR A 95 8.20 -11.02 17.86
CA TYR A 95 8.27 -12.40 18.35
C TYR A 95 7.96 -12.47 19.84
N ALA A 96 7.33 -13.56 20.26
CA ALA A 96 7.10 -13.83 21.69
C ALA A 96 8.43 -14.05 22.42
N SER A 97 8.51 -13.60 23.67
CA SER A 97 9.70 -13.77 24.52
C SER A 97 10.01 -15.24 24.83
N LYS A 98 8.99 -16.09 24.81
CA LYS A 98 9.10 -17.55 24.93
C LYS A 98 8.41 -18.21 23.73
N PRO A 99 9.08 -19.11 22.99
CA PRO A 99 8.46 -19.85 21.90
C PRO A 99 7.30 -20.74 22.40
N PRO A 100 6.27 -21.00 21.56
CA PRO A 100 6.13 -20.54 20.18
C PRO A 100 5.53 -19.13 20.07
N THR A 101 5.85 -18.42 18.98
CA THR A 101 5.12 -17.20 18.59
C THR A 101 3.86 -17.61 17.82
N VAL A 102 2.68 -17.23 18.32
CA VAL A 102 1.39 -17.55 17.71
C VAL A 102 0.94 -16.40 16.82
N VAL A 103 0.70 -16.68 15.54
CA VAL A 103 0.20 -15.70 14.56
C VAL A 103 -1.21 -16.10 14.13
N LEU A 104 -2.20 -15.29 14.50
CA LEU A 104 -3.60 -15.48 14.09
C LEU A 104 -3.88 -14.69 12.81
N LEU A 105 -4.37 -15.37 11.77
CA LEU A 105 -4.82 -14.72 10.53
C LEU A 105 -6.34 -14.56 10.55
N ALA A 106 -6.78 -13.36 10.91
CA ALA A 106 -8.19 -12.97 10.85
C ALA A 106 -8.47 -12.12 9.59
N GLY A 107 -9.68 -12.22 9.06
CA GLY A 107 -10.10 -11.46 7.87
C GLY A 107 -11.37 -12.01 7.24
N LEU A 108 -11.94 -11.24 6.33
CA LEU A 108 -13.20 -11.57 5.64
C LEU A 108 -13.11 -12.85 4.80
N GLN A 109 -14.25 -13.45 4.47
CA GLN A 109 -14.29 -14.58 3.55
C GLN A 109 -13.70 -14.18 2.19
N GLY A 110 -12.88 -15.03 1.59
CA GLY A 110 -12.25 -14.75 0.30
C GLY A 110 -11.02 -13.83 0.36
N SER A 111 -10.63 -13.28 1.50
CA SER A 111 -9.45 -12.40 1.62
C SER A 111 -8.08 -13.07 1.45
N GLY A 112 -8.06 -14.36 1.08
CA GLY A 112 -6.82 -15.11 0.84
C GLY A 112 -6.09 -15.62 2.09
N LYS A 113 -6.76 -15.71 3.26
CA LYS A 113 -6.14 -16.16 4.54
C LYS A 113 -5.30 -17.42 4.42
N THR A 114 -5.85 -18.52 3.86
CA THR A 114 -5.16 -19.81 3.73
C THR A 114 -3.92 -19.72 2.83
N THR A 115 -4.03 -18.99 1.72
CA THR A 115 -2.91 -18.75 0.80
C THR A 115 -1.83 -17.88 1.45
N ASN A 116 -2.23 -16.84 2.18
CA ASN A 116 -1.32 -15.96 2.89
C ASN A 116 -0.65 -16.67 4.07
N ALA A 117 -1.33 -17.62 4.73
CA ALA A 117 -0.72 -18.46 5.76
C ALA A 117 0.49 -19.22 5.24
N ALA A 118 0.34 -19.91 4.10
CA ALA A 118 1.44 -20.65 3.48
C ALA A 118 2.59 -19.73 3.02
N LYS A 119 2.27 -18.58 2.40
CA LYS A 119 3.27 -17.59 1.99
C LYS A 119 4.05 -17.03 3.19
N LEU A 120 3.34 -16.69 4.26
CA LEU A 120 3.93 -16.15 5.48
C LEU A 120 4.81 -17.21 6.18
N ALA A 121 4.36 -18.46 6.22
CA ALA A 121 5.16 -19.56 6.75
C ALA A 121 6.43 -19.78 5.91
N GLN A 122 6.34 -19.78 4.58
CA GLN A 122 7.51 -19.87 3.71
C GLN A 122 8.47 -18.70 3.94
N TRP A 123 7.96 -17.49 4.17
CA TRP A 123 8.78 -16.33 4.50
C TRP A 123 9.52 -16.51 5.84
N PHE A 124 8.87 -17.02 6.88
CA PHE A 124 9.53 -17.37 8.15
C PHE A 124 10.58 -18.47 7.99
N LEU A 125 10.30 -19.50 7.17
CA LEU A 125 11.24 -20.58 6.89
C LEU A 125 12.52 -20.04 6.24
N ARG A 126 12.40 -19.12 5.27
CA ARG A 126 13.55 -18.45 4.63
C ARG A 126 14.38 -17.59 5.59
N GLN A 127 13.83 -17.22 6.74
CA GLN A 127 14.54 -16.53 7.81
C GLN A 127 15.18 -17.48 8.83
N GLY A 128 15.19 -18.79 8.55
CA GLY A 128 15.75 -19.81 9.45
C GLY A 128 14.87 -20.14 10.65
N ARG A 129 13.55 -19.87 10.58
CA ARG A 129 12.59 -20.25 11.62
C ARG A 129 11.94 -21.59 11.30
N SER A 130 11.29 -22.19 12.31
CA SER A 130 10.54 -23.45 12.19
C SER A 130 9.03 -23.20 12.31
N PRO A 131 8.36 -22.71 11.24
CA PRO A 131 6.93 -22.46 11.27
C PRO A 131 6.12 -23.77 11.26
N LEU A 132 4.92 -23.72 11.84
CA LEU A 132 3.89 -24.74 11.78
C LEU A 132 2.58 -24.09 11.36
N LEU A 133 1.90 -24.65 10.36
CA LEU A 133 0.57 -24.21 9.94
C LEU A 133 -0.49 -24.97 10.74
N VAL A 134 -1.60 -24.32 11.06
CA VAL A 134 -2.71 -24.95 11.80
C VAL A 134 -4.02 -24.70 11.07
N GLY A 135 -4.75 -25.77 10.76
CA GLY A 135 -6.07 -25.71 10.12
C GLY A 135 -7.17 -25.26 11.08
N ALA A 136 -7.33 -23.95 11.26
CA ALA A 136 -8.37 -23.37 12.12
C ALA A 136 -9.71 -23.07 11.41
N ASP A 137 -9.78 -23.20 10.08
CA ASP A 137 -10.99 -22.99 9.28
C ASP A 137 -11.72 -24.34 9.06
N LEU A 138 -12.57 -24.72 10.02
CA LEU A 138 -13.33 -25.97 9.98
C LEU A 138 -14.70 -25.84 9.29
N GLN A 139 -15.12 -24.61 8.97
CA GLN A 139 -16.44 -24.35 8.40
C GLN A 139 -16.42 -24.38 6.86
N ARG A 140 -15.31 -23.99 6.24
CA ARG A 140 -15.19 -23.98 4.79
C ARG A 140 -14.80 -25.36 4.26
N PRO A 141 -15.54 -25.93 3.28
CA PRO A 141 -15.20 -27.23 2.70
C PRO A 141 -13.77 -27.28 2.19
N ALA A 142 -13.08 -28.40 2.47
CA ALA A 142 -11.71 -28.68 2.05
C ALA A 142 -10.65 -27.64 2.45
N ALA A 143 -10.93 -26.73 3.40
CA ALA A 143 -9.96 -25.71 3.82
C ALA A 143 -8.68 -26.30 4.42
N VAL A 144 -8.81 -27.41 5.18
CA VAL A 144 -7.67 -28.15 5.74
C VAL A 144 -6.87 -28.84 4.64
N GLU A 145 -7.52 -29.48 3.66
CA GLU A 145 -6.84 -30.12 2.52
C GLU A 145 -6.13 -29.10 1.62
N GLN A 146 -6.76 -27.94 1.40
CA GLN A 146 -6.13 -26.81 0.72
C GLN A 146 -4.87 -26.37 1.48
N LEU A 147 -4.95 -26.22 2.81
CA LEU A 147 -3.82 -25.82 3.63
C LEU A 147 -2.69 -26.85 3.58
N ARG A 148 -3.00 -28.16 3.65
CA ARG A 148 -2.03 -29.26 3.48
C ARG A 148 -1.29 -29.18 2.16
N THR A 149 -2.03 -29.04 1.06
CA THR A 149 -1.44 -28.90 -0.29
C THR A 149 -0.51 -27.68 -0.38
N LEU A 150 -0.91 -26.57 0.22
CA LEU A 150 -0.09 -25.34 0.22
C LEU A 150 1.13 -25.45 1.17
N GLY A 151 0.97 -26.11 2.31
CA GLY A 151 2.04 -26.38 3.27
C GLY A 151 3.12 -27.27 2.66
N GLU A 152 2.74 -28.34 1.98
CA GLU A 152 3.65 -29.22 1.25
C GLU A 152 4.46 -28.44 0.20
N ARG A 153 3.78 -27.62 -0.63
CA ARG A 153 4.45 -26.75 -1.61
C ARG A 153 5.37 -25.70 -0.98
N ALA A 154 5.04 -25.25 0.23
CA ALA A 154 5.84 -24.28 0.97
C ALA A 154 6.99 -24.94 1.76
N GLY A 155 7.02 -26.27 1.87
CA GLY A 155 7.96 -27.01 2.70
C GLY A 155 7.70 -26.84 4.21
N VAL A 156 6.45 -26.63 4.60
CA VAL A 156 6.04 -26.35 5.99
C VAL A 156 5.00 -27.38 6.45
N PRO A 157 5.15 -27.96 7.67
CA PRO A 157 4.17 -28.88 8.22
C PRO A 157 2.82 -28.21 8.52
N VAL A 158 1.75 -29.00 8.40
CA VAL A 158 0.35 -28.63 8.67
C VAL A 158 -0.29 -29.62 9.63
#